data_AF-A0A090WY18-F1
#
_entry.id   AF-A0A090WY18-F1
#
_cell.length_a   1.000
_cell.length_b   1.000
_cell.length_c   1.000
_cell.angle_alpha   90.00
_cell.angle_beta   90.00
_cell.angle_gamma   90.00
#
_symmetry.space_group_name_H-M   'P 1'
#
loop_
_entity.id
_entity.type
_entity.pdbx_description
1 polymer ?
#
loop_
_entity_poly.entity_id
_entity_poly.type
_entity_poly.pdbx_seq_one_letter_code
_entity_poly.pdbx_strand_id
1 'polypeptide(L)'
;MFPEKVLENINNCLDNGYKLEDICVLVRKKKEGVAVANYLSQHNIPIISSETLLINNAPEVVFVNAVLGYLMQPKNDELKIEILDYLAKLFKVDDKHGFFSKHIKLSVSDFFKSFEAFNIFINGDTLLQLPLYDLAETIVRNFNLVKTSNAYVQFYLDIVLDFSHKKGSDIPAFLEYFDKKKENLSIISPERARCRTDHDYP
;
A
#
# COMPACT_ATOMS: atom_id res chain seq x y z
N MET A 1 -33.41 9.74 -3.22
CA MET A 1 -33.54 10.82 -2.22
C MET A 1 -32.25 11.16 -1.47
N PHE A 2 -31.60 10.22 -0.75
CA PHE A 2 -30.37 10.55 0.02
C PHE A 2 -29.15 10.88 -0.86
N PRO A 3 -28.79 10.09 -1.90
CA PRO A 3 -27.63 10.40 -2.75
C PRO A 3 -27.82 11.65 -3.63
N GLU A 4 -29.04 11.87 -4.12
CA GLU A 4 -29.42 13.06 -4.91
C GLU A 4 -29.17 14.36 -4.11
N LYS A 5 -29.56 14.39 -2.84
CA LYS A 5 -29.37 15.57 -1.99
C LYS A 5 -27.90 15.84 -1.70
N VAL A 6 -27.08 14.79 -1.59
CA VAL A 6 -25.63 14.92 -1.44
C VAL A 6 -25.03 15.55 -2.71
N LEU A 7 -25.42 15.09 -3.90
CA LEU A 7 -24.96 15.69 -5.16
C LEU A 7 -25.37 17.17 -5.28
N GLU A 8 -26.61 17.50 -4.92
CA GLU A 8 -27.09 18.89 -4.91
C GLU A 8 -26.23 19.77 -3.97
N ASN A 9 -25.94 19.28 -2.76
CA ASN A 9 -25.11 20.02 -1.81
C ASN A 9 -23.66 20.17 -2.31
N ILE A 10 -23.10 19.15 -2.95
CA ILE A 10 -21.76 19.22 -3.56
C ILE A 10 -21.74 20.31 -4.64
N ASN A 11 -22.72 20.31 -5.55
CA ASN A 11 -22.81 21.34 -6.59
C ASN A 11 -22.96 22.74 -5.99
N ASN A 12 -23.78 22.90 -4.96
CA ASN A 12 -23.91 24.18 -4.25
C ASN A 12 -22.57 24.62 -3.62
N CYS A 13 -21.77 23.72 -3.08
CA CYS A 13 -20.43 24.05 -2.57
C CYS A 13 -19.49 24.48 -3.71
N LEU A 14 -19.52 23.79 -4.85
CA LEU A 14 -18.73 24.17 -6.03
C LEU A 14 -19.13 25.56 -6.56
N ASP A 15 -20.44 25.85 -6.61
CA ASP A 15 -20.96 27.16 -7.01
C ASP A 15 -20.54 28.28 -6.05
N ASN A 16 -20.28 27.95 -4.77
CA ASN A 16 -19.74 28.86 -3.76
C ASN A 16 -18.20 28.97 -3.79
N GLY A 17 -17.54 28.34 -4.77
CA GLY A 17 -16.08 28.45 -4.98
C GLY A 17 -15.23 27.47 -4.17
N TYR A 18 -15.84 26.51 -3.47
CA TYR A 18 -15.10 25.40 -2.86
C TYR A 18 -14.64 24.43 -3.93
N LYS A 19 -13.53 23.73 -3.68
CA LYS A 19 -13.08 22.63 -4.55
C LYS A 19 -13.58 21.30 -4.01
N LEU A 20 -13.58 20.27 -4.86
CA LEU A 20 -13.94 18.91 -4.44
C LEU A 20 -13.04 18.39 -3.31
N GLU A 21 -11.76 18.78 -3.28
CA GLU A 21 -10.82 18.45 -2.21
C GLU A 21 -11.20 19.02 -0.83
N ASP A 22 -12.05 20.05 -0.80
CA ASP A 22 -12.53 20.69 0.44
C ASP A 22 -13.81 20.02 1.00
N ILE A 23 -14.40 19.06 0.27
CA ILE A 23 -15.72 18.49 0.59
C ILE A 23 -15.57 17.06 1.13
N CYS A 24 -16.01 16.84 2.38
CA CYS A 24 -16.07 15.51 3.00
C CYS A 24 -17.52 15.07 3.22
N VAL A 25 -17.87 13.89 2.71
CA VAL A 25 -19.20 13.28 2.94
C VAL A 25 -19.09 12.19 4.00
N LEU A 26 -19.75 12.42 5.15
CA LEU A 26 -19.78 11.48 6.27
C LEU A 26 -21.10 10.71 6.30
N VAL A 27 -21.01 9.37 6.38
CA VAL A 27 -22.17 8.46 6.47
C VAL A 27 -22.05 7.57 7.69
N ARG A 28 -23.19 7.09 8.22
CA ARG A 28 -23.20 6.25 9.43
C ARG A 28 -23.03 4.77 9.09
N LYS A 29 -23.55 4.30 7.96
CA LYS A 29 -23.49 2.89 7.54
C LYS A 29 -22.70 2.72 6.25
N LYS A 30 -21.91 1.64 6.17
CA LYS A 30 -21.15 1.27 4.96
C LYS A 30 -22.03 1.23 3.69
N LYS A 31 -23.24 0.65 3.79
CA LYS A 31 -24.20 0.58 2.66
C LYS A 31 -24.63 1.96 2.14
N GLU A 32 -24.73 2.96 3.02
CA GLU A 32 -25.07 4.33 2.63
C GLU A 32 -23.90 4.97 1.87
N GLY A 33 -22.67 4.74 2.33
CA GLY A 33 -21.46 5.21 1.65
C GLY A 33 -21.31 4.63 0.24
N VAL A 34 -21.54 3.32 0.09
CA VAL A 34 -21.51 2.66 -1.24
C VAL A 34 -22.58 3.24 -2.16
N ALA A 35 -23.80 3.49 -1.66
CA ALA A 35 -24.88 4.06 -2.46
C ALA A 35 -24.56 5.50 -2.92
N VAL A 36 -24.00 6.34 -2.03
CA VAL A 36 -23.57 7.70 -2.37
C VAL A 36 -22.41 7.67 -3.37
N ALA A 37 -21.39 6.86 -3.12
CA ALA A 37 -20.23 6.73 -4.00
C ALA A 37 -20.65 6.32 -5.42
N ASN A 38 -21.48 5.29 -5.56
CA ASN A 38 -21.96 4.84 -6.86
C ASN A 38 -22.75 5.93 -7.59
N TYR A 39 -23.61 6.66 -6.88
CA TYR A 39 -24.39 7.74 -7.47
C TYR A 39 -23.51 8.90 -7.94
N LEU A 40 -22.56 9.35 -7.11
CA LEU A 40 -21.63 10.42 -7.48
C LEU A 40 -20.75 10.03 -8.68
N SER A 41 -20.29 8.78 -8.72
CA SER A 41 -19.52 8.24 -9.85
C SER A 41 -20.31 8.23 -11.15
N GLN A 42 -21.60 7.83 -11.12
CA GLN A 42 -22.51 7.90 -12.28
C GLN A 42 -22.70 9.33 -12.80
N HIS A 43 -22.57 10.33 -11.93
CA HIS A 43 -22.62 11.75 -12.27
C HIS A 43 -21.25 12.37 -12.54
N ASN A 44 -20.21 11.55 -12.77
CA ASN A 44 -18.84 11.98 -13.07
C ASN A 44 -18.18 12.86 -11.99
N ILE A 45 -18.62 12.75 -10.74
CA ILE A 45 -17.94 13.40 -9.61
C ILE A 45 -16.81 12.47 -9.17
N PRO A 46 -15.53 12.89 -9.28
CA PRO A 46 -14.42 12.09 -8.78
C PRO A 46 -14.52 11.99 -7.26
N ILE A 47 -14.48 10.77 -6.76
CA ILE A 47 -14.66 10.44 -5.35
C ILE A 47 -13.50 9.60 -4.85
N ILE A 48 -13.13 9.85 -3.60
CA ILE A 48 -12.15 9.07 -2.86
C ILE A 48 -12.88 8.52 -1.63
N SER A 49 -12.97 7.19 -1.52
CA SER A 49 -13.62 6.50 -0.40
C SER A 49 -12.60 5.73 0.44
N SER A 50 -12.99 5.38 1.66
CA SER A 50 -12.20 4.51 2.55
C SER A 50 -11.84 3.16 1.91
N GLU A 51 -12.68 2.66 0.99
CA GLU A 51 -12.45 1.42 0.22
C GLU A 51 -11.41 1.61 -0.89
N THR A 52 -11.44 2.75 -1.60
CA THR A 52 -10.40 3.07 -2.60
C THR A 52 -9.05 3.38 -1.95
N LEU A 53 -9.07 3.79 -0.69
CA LEU A 53 -7.90 4.15 0.12
C LEU A 53 -7.34 3.00 0.96
N LEU A 54 -7.80 1.76 0.70
CA LEU A 54 -7.24 0.58 1.32
C LEU A 54 -5.77 0.39 0.93
N ILE A 55 -4.98 0.00 1.93
CA ILE A 55 -3.53 -0.18 1.75
C ILE A 55 -3.20 -1.29 0.75
N ASN A 56 -4.08 -2.28 0.60
CA ASN A 56 -3.92 -3.36 -0.36
C ASN A 56 -4.13 -2.93 -1.82
N ASN A 57 -4.66 -1.72 -2.06
CA ASN A 57 -4.77 -1.17 -3.41
C ASN A 57 -3.45 -0.53 -3.88
N ALA A 58 -2.48 -0.31 -2.97
CA ALA A 58 -1.20 0.31 -3.30
C ALA A 58 -0.23 -0.75 -3.87
N PRO A 59 0.14 -0.67 -5.16
CA PRO A 59 1.02 -1.64 -5.80
C PRO A 59 2.39 -1.76 -5.11
N GLU A 60 2.92 -0.67 -4.55
CA GLU A 60 4.17 -0.66 -3.79
C GLU A 60 4.08 -1.54 -2.54
N VAL A 61 2.95 -1.50 -1.82
CA VAL A 61 2.75 -2.27 -0.59
C VAL A 61 2.63 -3.75 -0.89
N VAL A 62 1.84 -4.08 -1.92
CA VAL A 62 1.69 -5.44 -2.43
C VAL A 62 3.06 -6.00 -2.83
N PHE A 63 3.86 -5.21 -3.56
CA PHE A 63 5.21 -5.58 -3.94
C PHE A 63 6.12 -5.86 -2.74
N VAL A 64 6.14 -4.99 -1.72
CA VAL A 64 6.99 -5.22 -0.53
C VAL A 64 6.59 -6.53 0.16
N ASN A 65 5.29 -6.79 0.35
CA ASN A 65 4.83 -8.05 0.92
C ASN A 65 5.19 -9.27 0.06
N ALA A 66 5.16 -9.15 -1.26
CA ALA A 66 5.58 -10.22 -2.17
C ALA A 66 7.08 -10.52 -1.99
N VAL A 67 7.94 -9.50 -1.87
CA VAL A 67 9.37 -9.67 -1.58
C VAL A 67 9.59 -10.32 -0.22
N LEU A 68 8.90 -9.86 0.84
CA LEU A 68 8.93 -10.46 2.17
C LEU A 68 8.56 -11.95 2.12
N GLY A 69 7.46 -12.27 1.44
CA GLY A 69 6.99 -13.63 1.26
C GLY A 69 7.99 -14.48 0.49
N TYR A 70 8.59 -13.95 -0.57
CA TYR A 70 9.55 -14.67 -1.40
C TYR A 70 10.84 -15.01 -0.63
N LEU A 71 11.30 -14.11 0.25
CA LEU A 71 12.43 -14.38 1.14
C LEU A 71 12.15 -15.57 2.09
N MET A 72 10.91 -15.74 2.53
CA MET A 72 10.48 -16.85 3.41
C MET A 72 10.13 -18.12 2.64
N GLN A 73 9.62 -17.97 1.42
CA GLN A 73 9.19 -19.08 0.56
C GLN A 73 9.87 -19.00 -0.81
N PRO A 74 11.19 -19.25 -0.90
CA PRO A 74 11.96 -19.20 -2.15
C PRO A 74 11.43 -20.06 -3.31
N LYS A 75 10.64 -21.09 -3.00
CA LYS A 75 10.07 -22.04 -3.95
C LYS A 75 8.67 -21.63 -4.44
N ASN A 76 8.15 -20.51 -3.95
CA ASN A 76 6.84 -20.03 -4.36
C ASN A 76 6.99 -19.18 -5.63
N ASP A 77 6.70 -19.80 -6.78
CA ASP A 77 6.78 -19.14 -8.08
C ASP A 77 5.73 -18.05 -8.26
N GLU A 78 4.60 -18.09 -7.54
CA GLU A 78 3.55 -17.06 -7.62
C GLU A 78 4.08 -15.72 -7.08
N LEU A 79 4.73 -15.74 -5.91
CA LEU A 79 5.37 -14.54 -5.34
C LEU A 79 6.45 -13.99 -6.26
N LYS A 80 7.20 -14.88 -6.91
CA LYS A 80 8.23 -14.49 -7.86
C LYS A 80 7.65 -13.81 -9.10
N ILE A 81 6.54 -14.34 -9.62
CA ILE A 81 5.78 -13.76 -10.74
C ILE A 81 5.22 -12.39 -10.36
N GLU A 82 4.68 -12.25 -9.15
CA GLU A 82 4.13 -10.99 -8.64
C GLU A 82 5.19 -9.88 -8.56
N ILE A 83 6.37 -10.20 -8.02
CA ILE A 83 7.54 -9.31 -8.01
C ILE A 83 7.93 -8.93 -9.45
N LEU A 84 8.02 -9.91 -10.36
CA LEU A 84 8.43 -9.67 -11.75
C LEU A 84 7.42 -8.83 -12.52
N ASP A 85 6.12 -9.03 -12.32
CA ASP A 85 5.09 -8.22 -12.99
C ASP A 85 5.14 -6.76 -12.55
N TYR A 86 5.33 -6.51 -11.26
CA TYR A 86 5.52 -5.17 -10.74
C TYR A 86 6.79 -4.52 -11.33
N LEU A 87 7.91 -5.22 -11.32
CA LEU A 87 9.18 -4.70 -11.86
C LEU A 87 9.13 -4.47 -13.38
N ALA A 88 8.45 -5.35 -14.13
CA ALA A 88 8.26 -5.16 -15.56
C ALA A 88 7.49 -3.87 -15.88
N LYS A 89 6.50 -3.51 -15.06
CA LYS A 89 5.78 -2.22 -15.15
C LYS A 89 6.69 -1.05 -14.75
N LEU A 90 7.45 -1.20 -13.67
CA LEU A 90 8.35 -0.17 -13.16
C LEU A 90 9.47 0.20 -14.14
N PHE A 91 10.11 -0.80 -14.76
CA PHE A 91 11.18 -0.61 -15.74
C PHE A 91 10.69 -0.43 -17.17
N LYS A 92 9.37 -0.51 -17.40
CA LYS A 92 8.76 -0.44 -18.74
C LYS A 92 9.36 -1.46 -19.70
N VAL A 93 9.42 -2.73 -19.28
CA VAL A 93 9.98 -3.81 -20.08
C VAL A 93 9.03 -4.16 -21.23
N ASP A 94 9.52 -4.07 -22.46
CA ASP A 94 8.73 -4.37 -23.67
C ASP A 94 8.43 -5.87 -23.80
N ASP A 95 9.44 -6.74 -23.63
CA ASP A 95 9.29 -8.20 -23.67
C ASP A 95 9.10 -8.79 -22.28
N LYS A 96 7.86 -8.79 -21.81
CA LYS A 96 7.49 -9.42 -20.53
C LYS A 96 7.77 -10.92 -20.53
N HIS A 97 7.52 -11.63 -21.63
CA HIS A 97 7.68 -13.09 -21.66
C HIS A 97 9.15 -13.50 -21.53
N GLY A 98 10.05 -12.81 -22.24
CA GLY A 98 11.49 -13.01 -22.12
C GLY A 98 12.00 -12.62 -20.74
N PHE A 99 11.51 -11.51 -20.18
CA PHE A 99 11.84 -11.09 -18.82
C PHE A 99 11.46 -12.16 -17.80
N PHE A 100 10.24 -12.69 -17.84
CA PHE A 100 9.79 -13.68 -16.86
C PHE A 100 10.56 -14.99 -17.01
N SER A 101 10.73 -15.47 -18.24
CA SER A 101 11.45 -16.73 -18.53
C SER A 101 12.90 -16.70 -18.06
N LYS A 102 13.56 -15.54 -18.18
CA LYS A 102 14.95 -15.33 -17.72
C LYS A 102 15.07 -15.38 -16.20
N HIS A 103 14.08 -14.87 -15.47
CA HIS A 103 14.18 -14.67 -14.03
C HIS A 103 13.53 -15.78 -13.21
N ILE A 104 12.48 -16.44 -13.72
CA ILE A 104 11.67 -17.40 -12.96
C ILE A 104 12.47 -18.61 -12.48
N LYS A 105 13.49 -19.06 -13.23
CA LYS A 105 14.31 -20.23 -12.87
C LYS A 105 15.52 -19.90 -12.00
N LEU A 106 15.77 -18.63 -11.69
CA LEU A 106 16.93 -18.20 -10.91
C LEU A 106 16.81 -18.60 -9.43
N SER A 107 17.94 -18.88 -8.78
CA SER A 107 18.00 -18.97 -7.32
C SER A 107 17.68 -17.61 -6.69
N VAL A 108 17.38 -17.54 -5.38
CA VAL A 108 17.10 -16.26 -4.70
C VAL A 108 18.26 -15.27 -4.86
N SER A 109 19.50 -15.74 -4.71
CA SER A 109 20.69 -14.90 -4.85
C SER A 109 20.81 -14.37 -6.28
N ASP A 110 20.68 -15.24 -7.28
CA ASP A 110 20.78 -14.84 -8.69
C ASP A 110 19.61 -13.96 -9.14
N PHE A 111 18.43 -14.17 -8.56
CA PHE A 111 17.25 -13.37 -8.80
C PHE A 111 17.48 -11.93 -8.36
N PHE A 112 17.92 -11.68 -7.12
CA PHE A 112 18.19 -10.31 -6.69
C PHE A 112 19.39 -9.69 -7.42
N LYS A 113 20.46 -10.46 -7.68
CA LYS A 113 21.62 -9.99 -8.46
C LYS A 113 21.26 -9.58 -9.89
N SER A 114 20.29 -10.25 -10.52
CA SER A 114 19.87 -9.92 -11.88
C SER A 114 19.31 -8.49 -11.99
N PHE A 115 18.86 -7.90 -10.87
CA PHE A 115 18.37 -6.53 -10.83
C PHE A 115 19.47 -5.47 -10.73
N GLU A 116 20.73 -5.85 -10.56
CA GLU A 116 21.87 -4.92 -10.62
C GLU A 116 21.96 -4.23 -11.99
N ALA A 117 21.51 -4.90 -13.06
CA ALA A 117 21.37 -4.33 -14.40
C ALA A 117 20.39 -3.13 -14.46
N PHE A 118 19.49 -3.03 -13.48
CA PHE A 118 18.54 -1.95 -13.30
C PHE A 118 18.96 -0.99 -12.16
N ASN A 119 20.24 -1.03 -11.76
CA ASN A 119 20.81 -0.23 -10.68
C ASN A 119 20.18 -0.51 -9.30
N ILE A 120 19.76 -1.75 -9.08
CA ILE A 120 19.21 -2.23 -7.80
C ILE A 120 20.19 -3.23 -7.20
N PHE A 121 20.78 -2.86 -6.07
CA PHE A 121 21.78 -3.67 -5.36
C PHE A 121 21.16 -4.23 -4.09
N ILE A 122 20.70 -5.48 -4.16
CA ILE A 122 20.03 -6.16 -3.07
C ILE A 122 20.61 -7.56 -2.91
N ASN A 123 20.83 -7.97 -1.67
CA ASN A 123 21.21 -9.33 -1.34
C ASN A 123 20.21 -9.91 -0.33
N GLY A 124 19.53 -10.99 -0.72
CA GLY A 124 18.51 -11.64 0.09
C GLY A 124 19.03 -12.10 1.47
N ASP A 125 20.25 -12.61 1.55
CA ASP A 125 20.85 -13.05 2.82
C ASP A 125 21.08 -11.86 3.76
N THR A 126 21.50 -10.71 3.22
CA THR A 126 21.67 -9.48 4.01
C THR A 126 20.35 -8.88 4.45
N LEU A 127 19.29 -8.99 3.63
CA LEU A 127 17.96 -8.53 4.00
C LEU A 127 17.46 -9.29 5.23
N LEU A 128 17.65 -10.62 5.26
CA LEU A 128 17.20 -11.47 6.37
C LEU A 128 17.88 -11.19 7.72
N GLN A 129 18.99 -10.47 7.73
CA GLN A 129 19.66 -10.05 8.96
C GLN A 129 19.10 -8.75 9.55
N LEU A 130 18.28 -8.02 8.78
CA LEU A 130 17.71 -6.75 9.22
C LEU A 130 16.47 -6.99 10.08
N PRO A 131 16.23 -6.15 11.11
CA PRO A 131 14.93 -6.06 11.76
C PRO A 131 13.81 -5.83 10.75
N LEU A 132 12.59 -6.28 11.05
CA LEU A 132 11.48 -6.27 10.10
C LEU A 132 11.21 -4.87 9.49
N TYR A 133 11.28 -3.83 10.32
CA TYR A 133 11.12 -2.45 9.85
C TYR A 133 12.22 -2.04 8.87
N ASP A 134 13.49 -2.19 9.26
CA ASP A 134 14.64 -1.84 8.43
C ASP A 134 14.67 -2.66 7.14
N LEU A 135 14.22 -3.92 7.21
CA LEU A 135 14.08 -4.80 6.07
C LEU A 135 13.04 -4.24 5.08
N ALA A 136 11.83 -3.92 5.54
CA ALA A 136 10.78 -3.34 4.71
C ALA A 136 11.20 -1.97 4.12
N GLU A 137 11.81 -1.11 4.93
CA GLU A 137 12.32 0.19 4.49
C GLU A 137 13.43 0.03 3.45
N THR A 138 14.33 -0.94 3.63
CA THR A 138 15.41 -1.23 2.68
C THR A 138 14.87 -1.72 1.34
N ILE A 139 13.81 -2.52 1.33
CA ILE A 139 13.12 -2.91 0.08
C ILE A 139 12.53 -1.67 -0.60
N VAL A 140 11.79 -0.84 0.13
CA VAL A 140 11.19 0.40 -0.41
C VAL A 140 12.24 1.30 -1.05
N ARG A 141 13.36 1.49 -0.35
CA ARG A 141 14.47 2.36 -0.78
C ARG A 141 15.20 1.81 -1.99
N ASN A 142 15.63 0.54 -1.95
CA ASN A 142 16.47 -0.03 -3.01
C ASN A 142 15.71 -0.24 -4.33
N PHE A 143 14.42 -0.57 -4.28
CA PHE A 143 13.58 -0.65 -5.48
C PHE A 143 13.07 0.72 -5.94
N ASN A 144 13.43 1.81 -5.25
CA ASN A 144 13.02 3.18 -5.56
C ASN A 144 11.50 3.32 -5.73
N LEU A 145 10.74 2.71 -4.80
CA LEU A 145 9.27 2.64 -4.86
C LEU A 145 8.61 4.01 -4.61
N VAL A 146 9.34 4.95 -4.01
CA VAL A 146 8.84 6.29 -3.68
C VAL A 146 9.78 7.34 -4.25
N LYS A 147 9.31 8.09 -5.26
CA LYS A 147 10.10 9.18 -5.89
C LYS A 147 9.97 10.53 -5.20
N THR A 148 8.86 10.77 -4.50
CA THR A 148 8.58 12.07 -3.85
C THR A 148 7.96 11.85 -2.47
N SER A 149 6.70 11.48 -2.41
CA SER A 149 5.98 11.12 -1.18
C SER A 149 4.87 10.16 -1.55
N ASN A 150 4.76 9.05 -0.82
CA ASN A 150 3.69 8.07 -0.99
C ASN A 150 3.11 7.73 0.39
N ALA A 151 1.93 8.28 0.67
CA ALA A 151 1.24 8.10 1.96
C ALA A 151 0.91 6.64 2.25
N TYR A 152 0.68 5.81 1.23
CA TYR A 152 0.44 4.37 1.42
C TYR A 152 1.67 3.64 1.92
N VAL A 153 2.84 3.96 1.35
CA VAL A 153 4.11 3.37 1.78
C VAL A 153 4.49 3.84 3.17
N GLN A 154 4.28 5.13 3.49
CA GLN A 154 4.49 5.65 4.84
C GLN A 154 3.59 4.94 5.86
N PHE A 155 2.29 4.88 5.59
CA PHE A 155 1.34 4.19 6.45
C PHE A 155 1.66 2.69 6.59
N TYR A 156 2.14 2.05 5.52
CA TYR A 156 2.61 0.67 5.57
C TYR A 156 3.81 0.51 6.51
N LEU A 157 4.82 1.37 6.38
CA LEU A 157 6.00 1.35 7.25
C LEU A 157 5.61 1.61 8.72
N ASP A 158 4.64 2.48 8.97
CA ASP A 158 4.08 2.68 10.32
C ASP A 158 3.45 1.39 10.85
N ILE A 159 2.68 0.66 10.04
CA ILE A 159 2.10 -0.64 10.42
C ILE A 159 3.18 -1.68 10.71
N VAL A 160 4.24 -1.74 9.89
CA VAL A 160 5.38 -2.64 10.10
C VAL A 160 6.08 -2.30 11.42
N LEU A 161 6.32 -1.02 11.68
CA LEU A 161 6.95 -0.55 12.92
C LEU A 161 6.09 -0.92 14.14
N ASP A 162 4.79 -0.65 14.07
CA ASP A 162 3.82 -0.95 15.12
C ASP A 162 3.75 -2.45 15.42
N PHE A 163 3.80 -3.29 14.39
CA PHE A 163 3.88 -4.73 14.54
C PHE A 163 5.20 -5.12 15.21
N SER A 164 6.32 -4.57 14.74
CA SER A 164 7.66 -4.92 15.23
C SER A 164 7.82 -4.64 16.73
N HIS A 165 7.26 -3.53 17.22
CA HIS A 165 7.25 -3.19 18.64
C HIS A 165 6.39 -4.15 19.49
N LYS A 166 5.30 -4.68 18.94
CA LYS A 166 4.33 -5.51 19.68
C LYS A 166 4.64 -7.00 19.62
N LYS A 167 5.18 -7.48 18.50
CA LYS A 167 5.30 -8.92 18.18
C LYS A 167 6.69 -9.34 17.70
N GLY A 168 7.65 -8.42 17.59
CA GLY A 168 9.02 -8.71 17.15
C GLY A 168 9.18 -8.73 15.62
N SER A 169 10.30 -9.29 15.15
CA SER A 169 10.72 -9.21 13.74
C SER A 169 10.43 -10.47 12.91
N ASP A 170 9.38 -11.22 13.24
CA ASP A 170 9.03 -12.44 12.50
C ASP A 170 8.24 -12.10 11.21
N ILE A 171 8.86 -12.36 10.05
CA ILE A 171 8.27 -12.05 8.73
C ILE A 171 6.99 -12.86 8.47
N PRO A 172 6.94 -14.20 8.69
CA PRO A 172 5.71 -14.97 8.51
C PRO A 172 4.53 -14.44 9.36
N ALA A 173 4.77 -14.13 10.64
CA ALA A 173 3.74 -13.60 11.53
C ALA A 173 3.28 -12.20 11.11
N PHE A 174 4.18 -11.37 10.56
CA PHE A 174 3.80 -10.08 9.99
C PHE A 174 2.90 -10.26 8.77
N LEU A 175 3.27 -11.13 7.83
CA LEU A 175 2.47 -11.38 6.63
C LEU A 175 1.08 -11.92 6.98
N GLU A 176 0.98 -12.85 7.95
CA GLU A 176 -0.31 -13.35 8.44
C GLU A 176 -1.13 -12.24 9.12
N TYR A 177 -0.48 -11.40 9.93
CA TYR A 177 -1.14 -10.25 10.56
C TYR A 177 -1.66 -9.25 9.53
N PHE A 178 -0.85 -8.95 8.52
CA PHE A 178 -1.20 -8.03 7.46
C PHE A 178 -2.37 -8.58 6.65
N ASP A 179 -2.32 -9.84 6.23
CA ASP A 179 -3.38 -10.47 5.44
C ASP A 179 -4.74 -10.44 6.14
N LYS A 180 -4.76 -10.68 7.46
CA LYS A 180 -5.99 -10.60 8.27
C LYS A 180 -6.57 -9.19 8.39
N LYS A 181 -5.76 -8.16 8.23
CA LYS A 181 -6.16 -6.76 8.48
C LYS A 181 -6.23 -5.89 7.24
N LYS A 182 -5.60 -6.26 6.13
CA LYS A 182 -5.43 -5.43 4.92
C LYS A 182 -6.74 -4.89 4.37
N GLU A 183 -7.84 -5.63 4.48
CA GLU A 183 -9.18 -5.25 4.03
C GLU A 183 -9.82 -4.11 4.85
N ASN A 184 -9.25 -3.78 6.01
CA ASN A 184 -9.73 -2.72 6.90
C ASN A 184 -8.69 -1.60 7.12
N LEU A 185 -7.47 -1.75 6.62
CA LEU A 185 -6.40 -0.76 6.76
C LEU A 185 -6.51 0.26 5.63
N SER A 186 -6.86 1.50 5.98
CA SER A 186 -7.04 2.60 5.04
C SER A 186 -6.15 3.78 5.43
N ILE A 187 -5.58 4.50 4.45
CA ILE A 187 -4.72 5.66 4.73
C ILE A 187 -5.47 6.83 5.41
N ILE A 188 -6.81 6.82 5.38
CA ILE A 188 -7.67 7.77 6.11
C ILE A 188 -7.97 7.34 7.54
N SER A 189 -7.37 6.25 8.01
CA SER A 189 -7.51 5.84 9.40
C SER A 189 -6.33 6.37 10.21
N PRO A 190 -6.35 7.62 10.71
CA PRO A 190 -5.60 7.95 11.91
C PRO A 190 -6.36 7.31 13.07
N GLU A 191 -6.27 5.99 13.21
CA GLU A 191 -6.57 5.40 14.50
C GLU A 191 -5.39 5.78 15.41
N ARG A 192 -5.57 6.92 16.11
CA ARG A 192 -4.71 7.54 17.14
C ARG A 192 -3.70 8.59 16.70
N ALA A 193 -4.08 9.55 15.85
CA ALA A 193 -3.46 10.87 15.92
C ALA A 193 -4.13 11.68 17.04
N ARG A 194 -3.55 11.62 18.26
CA ARG A 194 -3.69 12.59 19.37
C ARG A 194 -5.12 12.97 19.81
N CYS A 195 -5.62 12.26 20.82
CA CYS A 195 -6.23 12.92 21.98
C CYS A 195 -5.47 12.45 23.23
N ARG A 196 -4.30 13.03 23.48
CA ARG A 196 -3.92 13.28 24.87
C ARG A 196 -4.87 14.40 25.30
N THR A 197 -5.79 14.08 26.18
CA THR A 197 -6.43 15.11 27.00
C THR A 197 -5.29 15.79 27.74
N ASP A 198 -4.90 16.97 27.29
CA ASP A 198 -4.38 17.96 28.20
C ASP A 198 -5.50 18.18 29.23
N HIS A 199 -5.36 17.54 30.38
CA HIS A 199 -5.99 18.02 31.59
C HIS A 199 -4.87 18.64 32.39
N ASP A 200 -5.04 19.95 32.55
CA ASP A 200 -4.23 20.92 33.24
C ASP A 200 -3.55 20.38 34.52
N TYR A 201 -2.29 20.79 34.70
CA TYR A 201 -1.77 21.19 36.01
C TYR A 201 -1.81 22.72 36.04
N PRO A 202 -2.05 23.37 37.20
CA PRO A 202 -1.39 23.07 38.47
C PRO A 202 -2.27 22.51 39.59
#